data_AF-D3ILI3-F1
#
_entry.id   AF-D3ILI3-F1
#
_cell.length_a   1.000
_cell.length_b   1.000
_cell.length_c   1.000
_cell.angle_alpha   90.00
_cell.angle_beta   90.00
_cell.angle_gamma   90.00
#
_symmetry.space_group_name_H-M   'P 1'
#
loop_
_entity.id
_entity.type
_entity.pdbx_description
1 polymer ?
#
loop_
_entity_poly.entity_id
_entity_poly.type
_entity_poly.pdbx_seq_one_letter_code
_entity_poly.pdbx_strand_id
1 'polypeptide(L)'
;MKTYIKTIWTKAMLCICTCTLLSCSDKDGPHVVDPFRVSIRFESPKGTNIADSLNIIDNTKPETWNAKKEDIQVRVYRGSDLKPLEINRTRWAYIKENTIPNFLGGTTLNVSATDLRIWKEDFWGRETYIFEFRSKKLFGNDEPHTIKWFVTCKGSMQYNVYKCEIDNEDMPLSKSHLLMIAGCADLYAEVTLRIKPTK
;
A
#
# COMPACT_ATOMS: atom_id res chain seq x y z
N MET A 1 42.39 -44.98 -20.27
CA MET A 1 40.96 -44.64 -20.12
C MET A 1 40.52 -44.57 -18.64
N LYS A 2 41.25 -43.84 -17.79
CA LYS A 2 40.89 -43.63 -16.36
C LYS A 2 41.07 -42.18 -15.89
N THR A 3 41.52 -41.27 -16.76
CA THR A 3 41.83 -39.88 -16.42
C THR A 3 40.74 -38.89 -16.84
N TYR A 4 39.80 -39.28 -17.71
CA TYR A 4 38.71 -38.40 -18.18
C TYR A 4 37.45 -38.44 -17.32
N ILE A 5 37.29 -39.43 -16.43
CA ILE A 5 36.10 -39.55 -15.57
C ILE A 5 36.21 -38.66 -14.33
N LYS A 6 37.43 -38.36 -13.84
CA LYS A 6 37.61 -37.54 -12.64
C LYS A 6 37.27 -36.05 -12.83
N THR A 7 37.39 -35.51 -14.05
CA THR A 7 37.17 -34.08 -14.33
C THR A 7 35.70 -33.70 -14.47
N ILE A 8 34.84 -34.68 -14.84
CA ILE A 8 33.40 -34.45 -14.99
C ILE A 8 32.71 -34.37 -13.62
N TRP A 9 33.16 -35.18 -12.65
CA TRP A 9 32.63 -35.17 -11.29
C TRP A 9 32.99 -33.90 -10.50
N THR A 10 34.18 -33.32 -10.70
CA THR A 10 34.56 -32.05 -10.05
C THR A 10 33.82 -30.85 -10.64
N LYS A 11 33.50 -30.84 -11.93
CA LYS A 11 32.69 -29.77 -12.54
C LYS A 11 31.20 -29.90 -12.23
N ALA A 12 30.67 -31.12 -12.08
CA ALA A 12 29.30 -31.34 -11.66
C ALA A 12 29.07 -30.95 -10.18
N MET A 13 30.03 -31.20 -9.30
CA MET A 13 29.92 -30.78 -7.89
C MET A 13 30.10 -29.27 -7.68
N LEU A 14 30.79 -28.57 -8.59
CA LEU A 14 30.91 -27.11 -8.54
C LEU A 14 29.65 -26.38 -9.07
N CYS A 15 28.78 -27.08 -9.81
CA CYS A 15 27.53 -26.53 -10.35
C CYS A 15 26.29 -26.78 -9.46
N ILE A 16 26.42 -27.59 -8.41
CA ILE A 16 25.33 -27.88 -7.46
C ILE A 16 25.42 -27.00 -6.20
N CYS A 17 26.57 -26.38 -5.93
CA CYS A 17 26.75 -25.48 -4.80
C CYS A 17 26.43 -23.99 -5.08
N THR A 18 25.87 -23.65 -6.25
CA THR A 18 25.45 -22.27 -6.57
C THR A 18 23.93 -22.06 -6.56
N CYS A 19 23.12 -23.06 -6.19
CA CYS A 19 21.66 -22.95 -6.19
C CYS A 19 20.99 -22.86 -4.82
N THR A 20 21.74 -22.69 -3.71
CA THR A 20 21.12 -22.57 -2.37
C THR A 20 21.68 -21.47 -1.48
N LEU A 21 22.40 -20.49 -2.05
CA LEU A 21 22.83 -19.30 -1.31
C LEU A 21 22.52 -18.02 -2.09
N LEU A 22 21.23 -17.79 -2.37
CA LEU A 22 20.66 -16.49 -1.97
C LEU A 22 20.45 -16.56 -0.46
N SER A 23 21.57 -16.68 0.26
CA SER A 23 21.69 -16.13 1.59
C SER A 23 21.54 -14.63 1.36
N CYS A 24 20.31 -14.14 1.44
CA CYS A 24 20.10 -12.81 1.96
C CYS A 24 20.78 -12.86 3.32
N SER A 25 22.00 -12.34 3.37
CA SER A 25 22.72 -12.16 4.62
C SER A 25 21.76 -11.44 5.55
N ASP A 26 21.36 -12.11 6.64
CA ASP A 26 20.89 -11.47 7.86
C ASP A 26 21.97 -10.47 8.26
N LYS A 27 21.82 -9.25 7.76
CA LYS A 27 22.52 -8.10 8.31
C LYS A 27 21.56 -7.48 9.29
N ASP A 28 21.85 -7.73 10.56
CA ASP A 28 21.28 -7.06 11.71
C ASP A 28 21.09 -5.56 11.46
N GLY A 29 19.83 -5.22 11.36
CA GLY A 29 19.19 -3.92 11.44
C GLY A 29 17.69 -4.24 11.50
N PRO A 30 16.84 -3.46 12.19
CA PRO A 30 15.41 -3.74 12.12
C PRO A 30 15.04 -3.64 10.64
N HIS A 31 14.70 -4.77 10.02
CA HIS A 31 13.97 -4.74 8.77
C HIS A 31 12.62 -4.15 9.14
N VAL A 32 12.52 -2.82 9.03
CA VAL A 32 11.29 -2.09 9.27
C VAL A 32 10.31 -2.63 8.23
N VAL A 33 9.36 -3.43 8.70
CA VAL A 33 8.16 -3.72 7.91
C VAL A 33 7.35 -2.43 7.92
N ASP A 34 7.41 -1.73 6.79
CA ASP A 34 6.67 -0.50 6.56
C ASP A 34 5.20 -0.89 6.26
N PRO A 35 4.25 0.00 6.54
CA PRO A 35 2.87 -0.31 6.81
C PRO A 35 2.04 -0.64 5.58
N PHE A 36 0.74 -0.91 5.85
CA PHE A 36 -0.34 -0.61 4.91
C PHE A 36 -0.07 0.72 4.18
N ARG A 37 0.36 0.61 2.93
CA ARG A 37 0.63 1.70 2.01
C ARG A 37 -0.48 1.73 0.97
N VAL A 38 -1.25 2.81 0.98
CA VAL A 38 -2.34 3.01 0.04
C VAL A 38 -2.00 4.23 -0.82
N SER A 39 -2.03 4.06 -2.13
CA SER A 39 -1.99 5.12 -3.12
C SER A 39 -3.42 5.41 -3.57
N ILE A 40 -3.93 6.59 -3.24
CA ILE A 40 -5.32 6.99 -3.52
C ILE A 40 -5.35 7.98 -4.66
N ARG A 41 -6.14 7.68 -5.69
CA ARG A 41 -6.56 8.63 -6.73
C ARG A 41 -7.97 9.12 -6.41
N PHE A 42 -8.19 10.43 -6.39
CA PHE A 42 -9.50 11.02 -6.14
C PHE A 42 -10.15 11.43 -7.46
N GLU A 43 -11.30 10.83 -7.78
CA GLU A 43 -12.02 11.10 -9.03
C GLU A 43 -13.34 11.82 -8.79
N SER A 44 -13.66 12.76 -9.67
CA SER A 44 -15.01 13.31 -9.79
C SER A 44 -15.99 12.25 -10.33
N PRO A 45 -17.32 12.48 -10.28
CA PRO A 45 -18.30 11.60 -10.91
C PRO A 45 -18.05 11.32 -12.39
N LYS A 46 -17.37 12.24 -13.10
CA LYS A 46 -17.02 12.14 -14.52
C LYS A 46 -15.70 11.40 -14.79
N GLY A 47 -14.99 10.94 -13.75
CA GLY A 47 -13.71 10.23 -13.87
C GLY A 47 -12.48 11.16 -13.96
N THR A 48 -12.66 12.47 -13.85
CA THR A 48 -11.54 13.43 -13.81
C THR A 48 -10.79 13.33 -12.48
N ASN A 49 -9.45 13.26 -12.51
CA ASN A 49 -8.64 13.36 -11.30
C ASN A 49 -8.76 14.76 -10.69
N ILE A 50 -9.29 14.82 -9.47
CA ILE A 50 -9.53 16.05 -8.75
C ILE A 50 -8.20 16.70 -8.34
N ALA A 51 -7.22 15.90 -7.91
CA ALA A 51 -5.94 16.41 -7.46
C ALA A 51 -5.16 17.09 -8.59
N ASP A 52 -5.23 16.54 -9.81
CA ASP A 52 -4.65 17.16 -11.01
C ASP A 52 -5.39 18.45 -11.36
N SER A 53 -6.73 18.44 -11.32
CA SER A 53 -7.56 19.60 -11.65
C SER A 53 -7.30 20.80 -10.72
N LEU A 54 -6.94 20.52 -9.47
CA LEU A 54 -6.64 21.51 -8.44
C LEU A 54 -5.16 21.88 -8.36
N ASN A 55 -4.30 21.29 -9.19
CA ASN A 55 -2.85 21.46 -9.16
C ASN A 55 -2.28 21.31 -7.73
N ILE A 56 -2.66 20.23 -7.03
CA ILE A 56 -2.28 19.99 -5.64
C ILE A 56 -0.76 19.94 -5.44
N ILE A 57 -0.03 19.46 -6.45
CA ILE A 57 1.43 19.44 -6.47
C ILE A 57 1.99 20.21 -7.66
N ASP A 58 3.15 20.81 -7.44
CA ASP A 58 4.06 21.21 -8.50
C ASP A 58 5.01 20.04 -8.77
N ASN A 59 4.83 19.36 -9.91
CA ASN A 59 5.64 18.19 -10.25
C ASN A 59 7.12 18.51 -10.53
N THR A 60 7.49 19.79 -10.60
CA THR A 60 8.87 20.26 -10.70
C THR A 60 9.53 20.51 -9.33
N LYS A 61 8.74 20.50 -8.25
CA LYS A 61 9.19 20.82 -6.87
C LYS A 61 8.81 19.72 -5.86
N PRO A 62 9.55 18.61 -5.82
CA PRO A 62 9.24 17.44 -4.99
C PRO A 62 9.12 17.71 -3.48
N GLU A 63 9.79 18.75 -2.99
CA GLU A 63 9.76 19.19 -1.59
C GLU A 63 8.38 19.67 -1.13
N THR A 64 7.52 20.08 -2.07
CA THR A 64 6.17 20.57 -1.78
C THR A 64 5.13 19.46 -1.65
N TRP A 65 5.51 18.21 -1.88
CA TRP A 65 4.56 17.11 -2.04
C TRP A 65 4.05 16.54 -0.71
N ASN A 66 4.57 16.98 0.45
CA ASN A 66 4.00 16.59 1.74
C ASN A 66 2.55 17.08 1.83
N ALA A 67 1.62 16.21 2.20
CA ALA A 67 0.22 16.59 2.29
C ALA A 67 0.03 17.55 3.47
N LYS A 68 -0.56 18.71 3.21
CA LYS A 68 -0.87 19.68 4.24
C LYS A 68 -2.26 19.43 4.79
N LYS A 69 -2.46 19.73 6.08
CA LYS A 69 -3.74 19.49 6.77
C LYS A 69 -4.90 20.27 6.13
N GLU A 70 -4.61 21.45 5.59
CA GLU A 70 -5.54 22.30 4.85
C GLU A 70 -5.95 21.72 3.49
N ASP A 71 -5.11 20.88 2.88
CA ASP A 71 -5.43 20.20 1.62
C ASP A 71 -6.25 18.94 1.87
N ILE A 72 -5.86 18.15 2.88
CA ILE A 72 -6.55 16.92 3.26
C ILE A 72 -6.18 16.51 4.69
N GLN A 73 -7.20 16.14 5.46
CA GLN A 73 -7.02 15.50 6.76
C GLN A 73 -7.12 14.00 6.58
N VAL A 74 -6.17 13.27 7.16
CA VAL A 74 -6.10 11.81 7.09
C VAL A 74 -6.08 11.24 8.48
N ARG A 75 -6.91 10.23 8.73
CA ARG A 75 -6.88 9.41 9.94
C ARG A 75 -6.85 7.95 9.53
N VAL A 76 -6.03 7.15 10.22
CA VAL A 76 -6.06 5.70 10.07
C VAL A 76 -6.30 5.08 11.44
N TYR A 77 -7.23 4.15 11.53
CA TYR A 77 -7.60 3.52 12.79
C TYR A 77 -8.14 2.11 12.60
N ARG A 78 -8.20 1.37 13.71
CA ARG A 78 -8.72 0.01 13.76
C ARG A 78 -10.23 0.01 13.89
N GLY A 79 -10.90 -0.87 13.17
CA GLY A 79 -12.35 -1.03 13.26
C GLY A 79 -12.77 -1.71 14.56
N SER A 80 -11.93 -2.59 15.12
CA SER A 80 -12.26 -3.34 16.35
C SER A 80 -12.42 -2.46 17.60
N ASP A 81 -11.62 -1.40 17.74
CA ASP A 81 -11.62 -0.55 18.94
C ASP A 81 -11.42 0.94 18.68
N LEU A 82 -11.47 1.37 17.41
CA LEU A 82 -11.28 2.76 16.98
C LEU A 82 -9.93 3.36 17.39
N LYS A 83 -8.95 2.55 17.78
CA LYS A 83 -7.63 3.06 18.14
C LYS A 83 -6.95 3.66 16.91
N PRO A 84 -6.47 4.92 16.97
CA PRO A 84 -5.65 5.50 15.93
C PRO A 84 -4.37 4.69 15.70
N LEU A 85 -3.97 4.58 14.44
CA LEU A 85 -2.67 4.06 14.03
C LEU A 85 -1.71 5.23 13.79
N GLU A 86 -0.42 4.95 13.98
CA GLU A 86 0.63 5.88 13.62
C GLU A 86 0.73 5.96 12.09
N ILE A 87 0.70 7.20 11.56
CA ILE A 87 0.85 7.45 10.13
C ILE A 87 2.29 7.85 9.87
N ASN A 88 3.05 6.98 9.23
CA ASN A 88 4.46 7.18 8.91
C ASN A 88 4.66 8.14 7.74
N ARG A 89 3.68 8.20 6.82
CA ARG A 89 3.74 9.05 5.63
C ARG A 89 2.34 9.44 5.16
N THR A 90 2.18 10.73 4.85
CA THR A 90 1.08 11.26 4.05
C THR A 90 1.67 12.22 3.02
N ARG A 91 1.80 11.77 1.77
CA ARG A 91 2.51 12.53 0.72
C ARG A 91 1.80 12.37 -0.61
N TRP A 92 1.68 13.46 -1.35
CA TRP A 92 1.30 13.44 -2.74
C TRP A 92 2.40 12.82 -3.61
N ALA A 93 2.02 12.20 -4.71
CA ALA A 93 2.93 11.68 -5.73
C ALA A 93 2.32 11.90 -7.11
N TYR A 94 3.16 12.00 -8.12
CA TYR A 94 2.73 12.01 -9.51
C TYR A 94 3.17 10.71 -10.20
N ILE A 95 2.20 9.98 -10.74
CA ILE A 95 2.45 8.76 -11.50
C ILE A 95 2.31 9.09 -12.99
N LYS A 96 3.40 8.97 -13.74
CA LYS A 96 3.47 9.38 -15.17
C LYS A 96 2.66 8.47 -16.09
N GLU A 97 2.69 7.17 -15.83
CA GLU A 97 2.08 6.14 -16.66
C GLU A 97 1.19 5.26 -15.79
N ASN A 98 0.28 4.50 -16.39
CA ASN A 98 -0.53 3.56 -15.63
C ASN A 98 0.40 2.52 -15.00
N THR A 99 0.44 2.46 -13.67
CA THR A 99 1.20 1.46 -12.90
C THR A 99 0.65 0.07 -13.13
N ILE A 100 -0.66 -0.04 -13.37
CA ILE A 100 -1.42 -1.27 -13.55
C ILE A 100 -2.68 -1.01 -14.39
N PRO A 101 -3.33 -2.05 -14.96
CA PRO A 101 -4.61 -1.89 -15.65
C PRO A 101 -5.63 -1.15 -14.78
N ASN A 102 -6.43 -0.23 -15.34
CA ASN A 102 -7.48 0.52 -14.64
C ASN A 102 -7.05 1.47 -13.51
N PHE A 103 -5.77 1.59 -13.17
CA PHE A 103 -5.27 2.69 -12.34
C PHE A 103 -4.54 3.71 -13.22
N LEU A 104 -5.26 4.79 -13.53
CA LEU A 104 -4.77 5.80 -14.45
C LEU A 104 -3.69 6.67 -13.80
N GLY A 105 -2.65 6.99 -14.57
CA GLY A 105 -1.63 7.96 -14.18
C GLY A 105 -2.21 9.31 -13.77
N GLY A 106 -1.48 10.04 -12.95
CA GLY A 106 -1.85 11.33 -12.39
C GLY A 106 -1.39 11.51 -10.94
N THR A 107 -1.87 12.57 -10.30
CA THR A 107 -1.57 12.86 -8.89
C THR A 107 -2.35 11.93 -7.96
N THR A 108 -1.64 11.29 -7.02
CA THR A 108 -2.19 10.40 -5.99
C THR A 108 -1.75 10.85 -4.59
N LEU A 109 -2.54 10.50 -3.58
CA LEU A 109 -2.17 10.62 -2.17
C LEU A 109 -1.66 9.27 -1.67
N ASN A 110 -0.42 9.22 -1.20
CA ASN A 110 0.17 8.03 -0.60
C ASN A 110 0.09 8.14 0.92
N VAL A 111 -0.59 7.18 1.55
CA VAL A 111 -0.74 7.07 3.00
C VAL A 111 -0.13 5.77 3.48
N SER A 112 0.68 5.84 4.52
CA SER A 112 1.36 4.71 5.15
C SER A 112 1.07 4.72 6.65
N ALA A 113 0.44 3.67 7.19
CA ALA A 113 0.08 3.58 8.62
C ALA A 113 0.26 2.21 9.28
N THR A 114 0.94 2.15 10.42
CA THR A 114 1.38 0.89 11.06
C THR A 114 0.48 0.49 12.23
N ASP A 115 0.07 -0.78 12.30
CA ASP A 115 -0.39 -1.41 13.53
C ASP A 115 0.72 -2.31 14.10
N LEU A 116 1.38 -1.86 15.17
CA LEU A 116 2.47 -2.61 15.80
C LEU A 116 2.03 -3.99 16.34
N ARG A 117 0.73 -4.25 16.53
CA ARG A 117 0.27 -5.57 17.01
C ARG A 117 0.51 -6.68 15.99
N ILE A 118 0.51 -6.37 14.69
CA ILE A 118 0.75 -7.39 13.64
C ILE A 118 2.17 -7.95 13.68
N TRP A 119 3.09 -7.28 14.38
CA TRP A 119 4.46 -7.73 14.60
C TRP A 119 4.54 -8.88 15.61
N LYS A 120 3.52 -9.04 16.46
CA LYS A 120 3.51 -10.09 17.45
C LYS A 120 3.16 -11.42 16.78
N GLU A 121 3.97 -12.45 17.00
CA GLU A 121 3.77 -13.78 16.42
C GLU A 121 2.43 -14.42 16.84
N ASP A 122 1.94 -14.05 18.02
CA ASP A 122 0.70 -14.55 18.61
C ASP A 122 -0.55 -13.77 18.17
N PHE A 123 -0.41 -12.70 17.37
CA PHE A 123 -1.56 -11.92 16.93
C PHE A 123 -2.28 -12.56 15.73
N TRP A 124 -3.24 -13.42 16.03
CA TRP A 124 -4.10 -14.09 15.07
C TRP A 124 -5.54 -13.64 15.20
N GLY A 125 -6.19 -13.27 14.10
CA GLY A 125 -7.58 -12.85 14.14
C GLY A 125 -8.01 -12.04 12.94
N ARG A 126 -9.25 -11.54 13.00
CA ARG A 126 -9.78 -10.60 12.01
C ARG A 126 -9.62 -9.18 12.53
N GLU A 127 -9.29 -8.27 11.63
CA GLU A 127 -9.23 -6.84 11.90
C GLU A 127 -9.75 -6.06 10.69
N THR A 128 -10.18 -4.83 10.94
CA THR A 128 -10.50 -3.87 9.90
C THR A 128 -9.60 -2.65 10.05
N TYR A 129 -8.95 -2.22 8.98
CA TYR A 129 -8.20 -0.96 8.96
C TYR A 129 -8.96 0.07 8.15
N ILE A 130 -9.23 1.22 8.75
CA ILE A 130 -10.07 2.27 8.18
C ILE A 130 -9.20 3.49 7.92
N PHE A 131 -9.12 3.88 6.65
CA PHE A 131 -8.51 5.12 6.19
C PHE A 131 -9.63 6.13 5.97
N GLU A 132 -9.66 7.19 6.77
CA GLU A 132 -10.63 8.27 6.70
C GLU A 132 -9.99 9.53 6.15
N PHE A 133 -10.64 10.15 5.17
CA PHE A 133 -10.19 11.34 4.46
C PHE A 133 -11.25 12.43 4.58
N ARG A 134 -10.84 13.64 4.93
CA ARG A 134 -11.71 14.84 4.93
C ARG A 134 -11.02 15.97 4.20
N SER A 135 -11.71 16.61 3.26
CA SER A 135 -11.15 17.74 2.52
C SER A 135 -12.25 18.56 1.83
N LYS A 136 -12.48 19.77 2.34
CA LYS A 136 -13.30 20.76 1.64
C LYS A 136 -12.73 21.13 0.27
N LYS A 137 -11.40 21.11 0.13
CA LYS A 137 -10.70 21.46 -1.11
C LYS A 137 -10.94 20.42 -2.21
N LEU A 138 -10.84 19.12 -1.88
CA LEU A 138 -10.99 18.03 -2.84
C LEU A 138 -12.46 17.65 -3.04
N PHE A 139 -13.24 17.62 -1.97
CA PHE A 139 -14.59 17.05 -1.99
C PHE A 139 -15.69 18.11 -2.03
N GLY A 140 -15.34 19.39 -1.84
CA GLY A 140 -16.29 20.52 -1.77
C GLY A 140 -17.06 20.62 -0.45
N ASN A 141 -16.84 19.68 0.48
CA ASN A 141 -17.51 19.57 1.77
C ASN A 141 -16.57 18.92 2.82
N ASP A 142 -17.03 18.83 4.07
CA ASP A 142 -16.26 18.25 5.18
C ASP A 142 -16.69 16.80 5.53
N GLU A 143 -17.50 16.17 4.68
CA GLU A 143 -17.94 14.79 4.88
C GLU A 143 -16.75 13.82 4.78
N PRO A 144 -16.69 12.80 5.65
CA PRO A 144 -15.63 11.81 5.59
C PRO A 144 -15.82 10.86 4.42
N HIS A 145 -14.77 10.64 3.67
CA HIS A 145 -14.64 9.52 2.76
C HIS A 145 -13.78 8.43 3.40
N THR A 146 -14.12 7.16 3.19
CA THR A 146 -13.45 6.03 3.85
C THR A 146 -13.03 4.96 2.87
N ILE A 147 -11.86 4.37 3.13
CA ILE A 147 -11.42 3.10 2.54
C ILE A 147 -11.21 2.14 3.71
N LYS A 148 -11.94 1.02 3.72
CA LYS A 148 -11.80 -0.01 4.76
C LYS A 148 -11.23 -1.28 4.18
N TRP A 149 -10.23 -1.83 4.86
CA TRP A 149 -9.63 -3.10 4.53
C TRP A 149 -9.95 -4.12 5.62
N PHE A 150 -10.60 -5.20 5.24
CA PHE A 150 -10.89 -6.31 6.14
C PHE A 150 -9.86 -7.40 5.93
N VAL A 151 -9.20 -7.77 7.02
CA VAL A 151 -8.02 -8.62 6.97
C VAL A 151 -8.10 -9.75 7.97
N THR A 152 -7.48 -10.87 7.62
CA THR A 152 -7.17 -11.95 8.54
C THR A 152 -5.68 -11.88 8.85
N CYS A 153 -5.33 -11.45 10.06
CA CYS A 153 -3.98 -11.45 10.59
C CYS A 153 -3.57 -12.84 11.05
N LYS A 154 -2.31 -13.21 10.78
CA LYS A 154 -1.72 -14.53 11.04
C LYS A 154 -0.42 -14.44 11.85
N GLY A 155 -0.25 -13.34 12.60
CA GLY A 155 1.01 -13.02 13.29
C GLY A 155 2.17 -12.73 12.33
N SER A 156 3.32 -12.37 12.88
CA SER A 156 4.60 -12.24 12.15
C SER A 156 4.49 -11.40 10.86
N MET A 157 3.75 -10.30 10.93
CA MET A 157 3.44 -9.38 9.81
C MET A 157 2.69 -10.02 8.63
N GLN A 158 2.09 -11.19 8.82
CA GLN A 158 1.32 -11.86 7.78
C GLN A 158 -0.16 -11.54 7.92
N TYR A 159 -0.78 -11.18 6.81
CA TYR A 159 -2.23 -11.01 6.72
C TYR A 159 -2.74 -11.33 5.33
N ASN A 160 -4.04 -11.64 5.25
CA ASN A 160 -4.78 -11.76 4.01
C ASN A 160 -5.92 -10.74 4.00
N VAL A 161 -5.98 -9.89 2.97
CA VAL A 161 -7.16 -9.05 2.73
C VAL A 161 -8.24 -9.92 2.08
N TYR A 162 -9.47 -9.87 2.62
CA TYR A 162 -10.60 -10.62 2.07
C TYR A 162 -11.78 -9.74 1.66
N LYS A 163 -11.80 -8.48 2.08
CA LYS A 163 -12.82 -7.50 1.68
C LYS A 163 -12.25 -6.08 1.68
N CYS A 164 -12.73 -5.26 0.75
CA CYS A 164 -12.50 -3.82 0.71
C CYS A 164 -13.85 -3.10 0.63
N GLU A 165 -14.00 -2.00 1.35
CA GLU A 165 -15.13 -1.08 1.20
C GLU A 165 -14.62 0.32 0.90
N ILE A 166 -15.30 1.04 0.02
CA ILE A 166 -15.13 2.48 -0.18
C ILE A 166 -16.46 3.14 0.14
N ASP A 167 -16.47 4.09 1.08
CA ASP A 167 -17.69 4.77 1.54
C ASP A 167 -18.84 3.81 1.91
N ASN A 168 -18.48 2.71 2.58
CA ASN A 168 -19.38 1.61 2.99
C ASN A 168 -19.96 0.77 1.83
N GLU A 169 -19.48 0.96 0.60
CA GLU A 169 -19.83 0.11 -0.54
C GLU A 169 -18.73 -0.91 -0.79
N ASP A 170 -19.13 -2.17 -0.98
CA ASP A 170 -18.22 -3.26 -1.30
C ASP A 170 -17.47 -2.95 -2.60
N MET A 171 -16.14 -2.88 -2.50
CA MET A 171 -15.24 -2.74 -3.64
C MET A 171 -14.63 -4.12 -3.93
N PRO A 172 -14.97 -4.76 -5.07
CA PRO A 172 -14.40 -6.05 -5.42
C PRO A 172 -12.87 -5.98 -5.42
N LEU A 173 -12.22 -6.95 -4.75
CA LEU A 173 -10.75 -6.99 -4.68
C LEU A 173 -10.08 -7.14 -6.04
N SER A 174 -10.81 -7.60 -7.07
CA SER A 174 -10.32 -7.61 -8.46
C SER A 174 -10.24 -6.22 -9.10
N LYS A 175 -10.91 -5.22 -8.52
CA LYS A 175 -10.91 -3.82 -8.96
C LYS A 175 -9.98 -2.94 -8.13
N SER A 176 -9.72 -3.31 -6.87
CA SER A 176 -8.64 -2.73 -6.07
C SER A 176 -7.39 -3.55 -6.32
N HIS A 177 -6.42 -3.02 -7.06
CA HIS A 177 -5.20 -3.79 -7.25
C HIS A 177 -4.37 -3.77 -5.97
N LEU A 178 -4.54 -4.84 -5.22
CA LEU A 178 -3.72 -5.18 -4.08
C LEU A 178 -2.49 -5.92 -4.60
N LEU A 179 -1.34 -5.26 -4.55
CA LEU A 179 -0.07 -5.95 -4.74
C LEU A 179 0.42 -6.40 -3.36
N MET A 180 0.30 -7.70 -3.10
CA MET A 180 1.09 -8.35 -2.06
C MET A 180 2.46 -8.68 -2.67
N ILE A 181 3.44 -7.80 -2.49
CA ILE A 181 4.79 -8.05 -3.02
C ILE A 181 5.46 -9.03 -2.07
N ALA A 182 5.60 -10.29 -2.49
CA ALA A 182 6.08 -11.40 -1.65
C ALA A 182 7.52 -11.27 -1.11
N GLY A 183 8.25 -10.18 -1.39
CA GLY A 183 9.64 -9.96 -0.99
C GLY A 183 9.88 -8.85 0.04
N CYS A 184 8.89 -8.00 0.31
CA CYS A 184 8.91 -6.98 1.37
C CYS A 184 7.52 -7.01 2.00
N ALA A 185 7.42 -7.11 3.32
CA ALA A 185 6.15 -7.31 4.03
C ALA A 185 5.21 -6.08 4.03
N ASP A 186 5.04 -5.43 2.88
CA ASP A 186 4.23 -4.23 2.67
C ASP A 186 2.89 -4.63 2.02
N LEU A 187 1.76 -4.13 2.56
CA LEU A 187 0.51 -4.10 1.79
C LEU A 187 0.53 -2.86 0.93
N TYR A 188 0.65 -3.04 -0.38
CA TYR A 188 0.48 -1.95 -1.33
C TYR A 188 -0.88 -2.05 -2.01
N ALA A 189 -1.65 -0.97 -1.95
CA ALA A 189 -2.94 -0.87 -2.62
C ALA A 189 -3.02 0.40 -3.46
N GLU A 190 -3.47 0.26 -4.70
CA GLU A 190 -3.85 1.40 -5.54
C GLU A 190 -5.38 1.46 -5.60
N VAL A 191 -5.96 2.60 -5.17
CA VAL A 191 -7.40 2.76 -5.02
C VAL A 191 -7.87 4.05 -5.69
N THR A 192 -8.90 3.93 -6.52
CA THR A 192 -9.62 5.08 -7.05
C THR A 192 -10.85 5.35 -6.20
N LEU A 193 -10.87 6.49 -5.50
CA LEU A 193 -11.99 6.96 -4.72
C LEU A 193 -12.81 7.94 -5.56
N ARG A 194 -13.99 7.51 -6.01
CA ARG A 194 -14.89 8.34 -6.82
C ARG A 194 -15.87 9.09 -5.92
N ILE A 195 -15.72 10.41 -5.87
CA ILE A 195 -16.59 11.30 -5.12
C ILE A 195 -17.98 11.30 -5.75
N LYS A 196 -18.99 10.97 -4.95
CA LYS A 196 -20.39 11.03 -5.38
C LYS A 196 -20.85 12.48 -5.45
N PRO A 197 -21.77 12.83 -6.35
CA PRO A 197 -22.37 14.16 -6.35
C PRO A 197 -23.02 14.43 -5.00
N THR A 198 -22.71 15.58 -4.39
CA THR A 198 -23.52 16.12 -3.30
C THR A 198 -24.91 16.46 -3.86
N LYS A 199 -25.95 15.91 -3.24
CA LYS A 199 -27.34 16.24 -3.56
C LYS A 199 -27.66 17.69 -3.19
#